data_AF-A0A931M5B1-F1
#
_entry.id   AF-A0A931M5B1-F1
#
_cell.length_a   1.000
_cell.length_b   1.000
_cell.length_c   1.000
_cell.angle_alpha   90.00
_cell.angle_beta   90.00
_cell.angle_gamma   90.00
#
_symmetry.space_group_name_H-M   'P 1'
#
loop_
_entity.id
_entity.type
_entity.pdbx_description
1 polymer ?
#
loop_
_entity_poly.entity_id
_entity_poly.type
_entity_poly.pdbx_seq_one_letter_code
_entity_poly.pdbx_strand_id
1 'polypeptide(L)'
;MNRKEEIAKKVEEALESFAGVQQAEPAPFFYTRVRSQLEKNTLGWWESFGTFITRPVVAFASILLVVLLNAAVIYTQRSNSIQPAITEQVSEDDYSTVVAVSYNYENQGQ
;
A
#
# COMPACT_ATOMS: atom_id res chain seq x y z
N MET A 1 24.59 -50.72 56.69
CA MET A 1 23.81 -50.45 55.46
C MET A 1 24.73 -49.79 54.45
N ASN A 2 24.79 -50.31 53.22
CA ASN A 2 25.79 -49.95 52.21
C ASN A 2 25.33 -48.71 51.43
N ARG A 3 26.08 -47.60 51.45
CA ARG A 3 25.76 -46.36 50.71
C ARG A 3 25.51 -46.57 49.21
N LYS A 4 26.12 -47.61 48.62
CA LYS A 4 25.93 -47.96 47.21
C LYS A 4 24.50 -48.42 46.89
N GLU A 5 23.86 -49.10 47.83
CA GLU A 5 22.47 -49.57 47.71
C GLU A 5 21.47 -48.40 47.74
N GLU A 6 21.71 -47.40 48.60
CA GLU A 6 20.87 -46.20 48.64
C GLU A 6 20.97 -45.37 47.37
N ILE A 7 22.17 -45.27 46.78
CA ILE A 7 22.37 -44.56 45.51
C ILE A 7 21.66 -45.30 44.38
N ALA A 8 21.80 -46.62 44.30
CA ALA A 8 21.10 -47.43 43.31
C ALA A 8 19.58 -47.25 43.41
N LYS A 9 19.02 -47.29 44.63
CA LYS A 9 17.59 -47.10 44.87
C LYS A 9 17.09 -45.72 44.42
N LYS A 10 17.84 -44.65 44.70
CA LYS A 10 17.48 -43.29 44.27
C LYS A 10 17.55 -43.11 42.75
N VAL A 11 18.48 -43.81 42.08
CA VAL A 11 18.58 -43.81 40.62
C VAL A 11 17.38 -44.54 40.00
N GLU A 12 16.99 -45.69 40.56
CA GLU A 12 15.80 -46.43 40.15
C GLU A 12 14.54 -45.57 40.29
N GLU A 13 14.37 -44.91 41.44
CA GLU A 13 13.23 -44.04 41.75
C GLU A 13 13.16 -42.82 40.81
N ALA A 14 14.32 -42.24 40.47
CA ALA A 14 14.40 -41.15 39.50
C ALA A 14 14.01 -41.63 38.09
N LEU A 15 14.48 -42.81 37.66
CA LEU A 15 14.14 -43.38 36.36
C LEU A 15 12.65 -43.75 36.26
N GLU A 16 12.08 -44.29 37.34
CA GLU A 16 10.67 -44.62 37.43
C GLU A 16 9.77 -43.36 37.35
N SER A 17 10.23 -42.23 37.88
CA SER A 17 9.52 -40.93 37.75
C SER A 17 9.42 -40.41 36.31
N PHE A 18 10.32 -40.84 35.42
CA PHE A 18 10.29 -40.49 33.99
C PHE A 18 9.52 -41.49 33.13
N ALA A 19 9.19 -42.68 33.64
CA ALA A 19 8.58 -43.77 32.87
C ALA A 19 7.14 -43.47 32.37
N GLY A 20 6.51 -42.40 32.84
CA GLY A 20 5.19 -41.93 32.41
C GLY A 20 5.20 -40.70 31.49
N VAL A 21 6.39 -40.18 31.13
CA VAL A 21 6.49 -38.95 30.32
C VAL A 21 6.22 -39.30 28.86
N GLN A 22 4.95 -39.18 28.47
CA GLN A 22 4.53 -39.23 27.08
C GLN A 22 4.67 -37.84 26.45
N GLN A 23 5.02 -37.81 25.16
CA GLN A 23 5.02 -36.57 24.39
C GLN A 23 3.63 -35.94 24.49
N ALA A 24 3.55 -34.74 25.06
CA ALA A 24 2.29 -34.02 25.17
C ALA A 24 1.78 -33.71 23.76
N GLU A 25 0.74 -34.42 23.32
CA GLU A 25 0.06 -34.04 22.08
C GLU A 25 -0.61 -32.67 22.27
N PRO A 26 -0.53 -31.79 21.26
CA PRO A 26 -1.20 -30.50 21.34
C PRO A 26 -2.69 -30.73 21.57
N ALA A 27 -3.27 -29.94 22.50
CA ALA A 27 -4.70 -30.00 22.78
C ALA A 27 -5.51 -29.87 21.47
N PRO A 28 -6.60 -30.65 21.31
CA PRO A 28 -7.43 -30.57 20.11
C PRO A 28 -7.86 -29.12 19.86
N PHE A 29 -7.84 -28.70 18.59
CA PHE A 29 -8.15 -27.33 18.14
C PHE A 29 -7.13 -26.23 18.48
N PHE A 30 -5.93 -26.56 18.97
CA PHE A 30 -4.86 -25.57 19.17
C PHE A 30 -4.55 -24.79 17.88
N TYR A 31 -4.41 -25.51 16.76
CA TYR A 31 -4.16 -24.91 15.44
C TYR A 31 -5.24 -23.90 15.04
N THR A 32 -6.52 -24.26 15.20
CA THR A 32 -7.66 -23.39 14.86
C THR A 32 -7.68 -22.13 15.72
N ARG A 33 -7.42 -22.25 17.03
CA ARG A 33 -7.39 -21.11 17.94
C ARG A 33 -6.26 -20.15 17.59
N VAL A 34 -5.07 -20.67 17.32
CA VAL A 34 -3.91 -19.87 16.90
C VAL A 34 -4.19 -19.17 15.58
N ARG A 35 -4.69 -19.89 14.58
CA ARG A 35 -5.01 -19.33 13.25
C ARG A 35 -6.06 -18.23 13.32
N SER A 36 -7.11 -18.41 14.12
CA SER A 36 -8.17 -17.40 14.27
C SER A 36 -7.67 -16.09 14.90
N GLN A 37 -6.68 -16.15 15.79
CA GLN A 37 -6.07 -14.95 16.36
C GLN A 37 -5.11 -14.27 15.37
N LEU A 38 -4.43 -15.04 14.52
CA LEU A 38 -3.58 -14.48 13.46
C LEU A 38 -4.40 -13.78 12.37
N GLU A 39 -5.46 -14.40 11.86
CA GLU A 39 -6.34 -13.80 10.83
C GLU A 39 -7.03 -12.53 11.33
N LYS A 40 -7.50 -12.49 12.58
CA LYS A 40 -8.11 -11.28 13.16
C LYS A 40 -7.19 -10.07 13.18
N ASN A 41 -5.88 -10.28 13.37
CA ASN A 41 -4.91 -9.20 13.47
C ASN A 41 -4.41 -8.71 12.11
N THR A 42 -4.49 -9.52 11.05
CA THR A 42 -4.03 -9.13 9.71
C THR A 42 -5.07 -8.33 8.93
N LEU A 43 -6.35 -8.53 9.22
CA LEU A 43 -7.47 -7.96 8.45
C LEU A 43 -7.92 -6.58 8.94
N GLY A 44 -7.74 -6.25 10.22
CA GLY A 44 -8.46 -5.12 10.85
C GLY A 44 -8.27 -3.74 10.23
N TRP A 45 -7.07 -3.41 9.73
CA TRP A 45 -6.78 -2.05 9.23
C TRP A 45 -6.98 -1.95 7.72
N TRP A 46 -6.37 -2.84 6.93
CA TRP A 46 -6.48 -2.81 5.47
C TRP A 46 -7.90 -3.06 4.97
N GLU A 47 -8.68 -3.91 5.65
CA GLU A 47 -10.06 -4.21 5.26
C GLU A 47 -11.00 -3.01 5.54
N SER A 48 -10.75 -2.25 6.62
CA SER A 48 -11.45 -0.99 6.88
C SER A 48 -11.11 0.09 5.84
N PHE A 49 -9.84 0.24 5.48
CA PHE A 49 -9.43 1.20 4.43
C PHE A 49 -9.98 0.81 3.05
N GLY A 50 -9.96 -0.48 2.70
CA GLY A 50 -10.52 -0.98 1.44
C GLY A 50 -12.03 -0.79 1.34
N THR A 51 -12.76 -1.02 2.43
CA THR A 51 -14.20 -0.75 2.51
C THR A 51 -14.51 0.75 2.45
N PHE A 52 -13.62 1.60 2.98
CA PHE A 52 -13.80 3.04 2.92
C PHE A 52 -13.62 3.57 1.49
N ILE A 53 -12.60 3.12 0.77
CA ILE A 53 -12.32 3.53 -0.62
C ILE A 53 -13.40 3.04 -1.60
N THR A 54 -14.01 1.89 -1.36
CA THR A 54 -15.09 1.35 -2.20
C THR A 54 -16.44 2.04 -2.00
N ARG A 55 -16.57 2.97 -1.06
CA ARG A 55 -17.80 3.76 -0.92
C ARG A 55 -17.91 4.80 -2.04
N PRO A 56 -19.07 4.90 -2.73
CA PRO A 56 -19.25 5.86 -3.82
C PRO A 56 -19.04 7.32 -3.38
N VAL A 57 -19.32 7.62 -2.12
CA VAL A 57 -19.07 8.94 -1.51
C VAL A 57 -17.58 9.31 -1.55
N VAL A 58 -16.67 8.36 -1.36
CA VAL A 58 -15.22 8.61 -1.37
C VAL A 58 -14.71 8.87 -2.80
N ALA A 59 -15.28 8.20 -3.80
CA ALA A 59 -14.99 8.49 -5.20
C ALA A 59 -15.46 9.89 -5.62
N PHE A 60 -16.67 10.31 -5.19
CA PHE A 60 -17.12 11.68 -5.43
C PHE A 60 -16.27 12.71 -4.69
N ALA A 61 -15.90 12.45 -3.43
CA ALA A 61 -15.05 13.33 -2.65
C ALA A 61 -13.66 13.49 -3.26
N SER A 62 -13.06 12.41 -3.80
CA SER A 62 -11.75 12.48 -4.45
C SER A 62 -11.79 13.27 -5.75
N ILE A 63 -12.81 13.05 -6.60
CA ILE A 63 -13.01 13.83 -7.83
C ILE A 63 -13.21 15.31 -7.49
N LEU A 64 -14.07 15.61 -6.51
CA LEU A 64 -14.36 16.98 -6.09
C LEU A 64 -13.11 17.66 -5.51
N LEU A 65 -12.30 16.93 -4.73
CA LEU A 65 -11.02 17.41 -4.21
C LEU A 65 -10.03 17.72 -5.34
N VAL A 66 -9.93 16.87 -6.36
CA VAL A 66 -9.08 17.13 -7.53
C VAL A 66 -9.54 18.39 -8.28
N VAL A 67 -10.86 18.54 -8.48
CA VAL A 67 -11.43 19.75 -9.12
C VAL A 67 -11.14 21.00 -8.29
N LEU A 68 -11.33 20.95 -6.97
CA LEU A 68 -11.05 22.07 -6.07
C LEU A 68 -9.57 22.43 -6.04
N LEU A 69 -8.67 21.45 -6.02
CA LEU A 69 -7.23 21.71 -6.08
C LEU A 69 -6.85 22.42 -7.39
N ASN A 70 -7.35 21.94 -8.52
CA ASN A 70 -7.11 22.59 -9.81
C ASN A 70 -7.69 24.00 -9.85
N ALA A 71 -8.92 24.19 -9.38
CA ALA A 71 -9.53 25.51 -9.28
C ALA A 71 -8.72 26.44 -8.36
N ALA A 72 -8.28 25.94 -7.19
CA ALA A 72 -7.46 26.70 -6.24
C ALA A 72 -6.11 27.10 -6.83
N VAL A 73 -5.47 26.21 -7.60
CA VAL A 73 -4.24 26.53 -8.34
C VAL A 73 -4.51 27.66 -9.35
N ILE A 74 -5.58 27.58 -10.13
CA ILE A 74 -5.95 28.64 -11.08
C ILE A 74 -6.23 29.96 -10.36
N TYR A 75 -6.95 29.95 -9.24
CA TYR A 75 -7.22 31.16 -8.47
C TYR A 75 -5.95 31.77 -7.86
N THR A 76 -5.05 30.95 -7.33
CA THR A 76 -3.77 31.42 -6.75
C THR A 76 -2.78 31.90 -7.82
N GLN A 77 -2.80 31.28 -9.01
CA GLN A 77 -2.02 31.67 -10.18
C GLN A 77 -2.61 32.89 -10.92
N ARG A 78 -3.90 33.19 -10.73
CA ARG A 78 -4.50 34.46 -11.17
C ARG A 78 -4.05 35.63 -10.29
N SER A 79 -3.82 35.38 -8.99
CA SER A 79 -3.26 36.39 -8.07
C SER A 79 -1.74 36.56 -8.17
N ASN A 80 -1.02 35.51 -8.59
CA ASN A 80 0.41 35.57 -8.93
C ASN A 80 0.54 35.18 -10.39
N SER A 81 0.52 36.17 -11.30
CA SER A 81 0.71 35.97 -12.73
C SER A 81 2.10 35.39 -13.03
N ILE A 82 2.24 34.09 -12.79
CA ILE A 82 3.33 33.26 -13.28
C ILE A 82 2.76 32.54 -14.50
N GLN A 83 3.19 33.02 -15.67
CA GLN A 83 2.86 32.48 -16.98
C GLN A 83 3.03 30.95 -16.97
N PRO A 84 2.05 30.19 -17.47
CA PRO A 84 2.25 28.76 -17.67
C PRO A 84 3.34 28.56 -18.71
N ALA A 85 4.35 27.74 -18.38
CA ALA A 85 5.27 27.21 -19.37
C ALA A 85 4.44 26.50 -20.46
N ILE A 86 4.74 26.89 -21.70
CA ILE A 86 4.10 26.51 -22.95
C ILE A 86 3.81 25.00 -22.95
N THR A 87 2.53 24.64 -22.87
CA THR A 87 2.03 23.42 -23.51
C THR A 87 1.76 23.83 -24.94
N GLU A 88 2.51 23.28 -25.89
CA GLU A 88 2.31 23.52 -27.33
C GLU A 88 0.93 22.98 -27.76
N GLN A 89 -0.10 23.80 -27.61
CA GLN A 89 -1.30 23.71 -28.43
C GLN A 89 -1.03 24.53 -29.68
N VAL A 90 -0.52 23.84 -30.71
CA VAL A 90 -0.39 24.40 -32.05
C VAL A 90 -1.77 24.86 -32.50
N SER A 91 -1.94 26.19 -32.63
CA SER A 91 -3.15 26.79 -33.15
C SER A 91 -3.10 26.75 -34.68
N GLU A 92 -4.23 26.42 -35.32
CA GLU A 92 -4.35 26.23 -36.78
C GLU A 92 -3.91 27.47 -37.58
N ASP A 93 -4.01 28.66 -36.97
CA ASP A 93 -3.57 29.93 -37.54
C ASP A 93 -2.05 30.01 -37.79
N ASP A 94 -1.23 29.30 -37.02
CA ASP A 94 0.23 29.29 -37.19
C ASP A 94 0.66 28.52 -38.46
N TYR A 95 -0.10 27.51 -38.89
CA TYR A 95 0.18 26.81 -40.16
C TYR A 95 -0.03 27.72 -41.37
N SER A 96 -1.05 28.57 -41.35
CA SER A 96 -1.33 29.49 -42.46
C SER A 96 -0.23 30.56 -42.59
N THR A 97 0.30 31.00 -41.45
CA THR A 97 1.31 32.07 -41.39
C THR A 97 2.67 31.57 -41.85
N VAL A 98 3.06 30.35 -41.46
CA VAL A 98 4.32 29.73 -41.92
C VAL A 98 4.30 29.47 -43.43
N VAL A 99 3.16 29.01 -43.96
CA VAL A 99 2.99 28.77 -45.39
C VAL A 99 3.07 30.08 -46.18
N ALA A 100 2.37 31.14 -45.75
CA ALA A 100 2.42 32.45 -46.41
C ALA A 100 3.83 33.07 -46.40
N VAL A 101 4.58 32.87 -45.32
CA VAL A 101 5.95 33.35 -45.17
C VAL A 101 6.90 32.57 -46.10
N SER A 102 6.71 31.25 -46.26
CA SER A 102 7.55 30.43 -47.14
C SER A 102 7.44 30.78 -48.64
N TYR A 103 6.26 31.16 -49.13
CA TYR A 103 6.10 31.61 -50.53
C TYR A 103 6.72 32.99 -50.82
N ASN A 104 6.91 33.83 -49.80
CA ASN A 104 7.47 35.17 -49.98
C ASN A 104 9.00 35.14 -50.18
N TYR A 105 9.70 34.11 -49.68
CA TYR A 105 11.14 33.97 -49.90
C TYR A 105 11.49 33.50 -51.32
N GLU A 106 10.64 32.69 -51.95
CA GLU A 106 10.94 32.14 -53.27
C GLU A 106 10.74 33.16 -54.40
N ASN A 107 9.94 34.20 -54.17
CA ASN A 107 9.61 35.22 -55.17
C ASN A 107 10.52 36.47 -55.12
N GLN A 108 11.48 36.53 -54.19
CA GLN A 108 12.46 37.63 -54.09
C GLN A 108 13.87 37.23 -54.60
N GLY A 109 13.99 36.03 -55.19
CA GLY A 109 15.24 35.43 -55.63
C GLY A 109 15.47 35.37 -57.15
N GLN A 110 14.79 36.19 -57.96
CA GLN A 110 15.15 36.43 -59.37
C GLN A 110 15.07 37.91 -59.74
#